data_AF-A0A1B2DJK4-F1
#
_entry.id   AF-A0A1B2DJK4-F1
#
_cell.length_a   1.000
_cell.length_b   1.000
_cell.length_c   1.000
_cell.angle_alpha   90.00
_cell.angle_beta   90.00
_cell.angle_gamma   90.00
#
_symmetry.space_group_name_H-M   'P 1'
#
loop_
_entity.id
_entity.type
_entity.pdbx_description
1 polymer ?
#
loop_
_entity_poly.entity_id
_entity_poly.type
_entity_poly.pdbx_seq_one_letter_code
_entity_poly.pdbx_strand_id
1 'polypeptide(L)'
;MYDYVCVYSDQHYSITIRTEVIEAFFVETLHFERTSRLKFSKMICGELVTAKGIFANQNGSYAFDTLDDVKEINLIEIDIPQASTGQMEDAIEEIVYAIAEEFSWIVDLRE
;
A
#
# COMPACT_ATOMS: atom_id res chain seq x y z
N MET A 1 -7.85 10.46 13.64
CA MET A 1 -6.42 10.34 13.27
C MET A 1 -6.38 9.09 12.42
N TYR A 2 -6.11 9.22 11.12
CA TYR A 2 -6.07 8.06 10.23
C TYR A 2 -4.89 7.19 10.63
N ASP A 3 -5.15 5.90 10.84
CA ASP A 3 -4.11 4.92 11.10
C ASP A 3 -3.74 4.27 9.77
N TYR A 4 -2.45 4.08 9.51
CA TYR A 4 -1.99 3.54 8.24
C TYR A 4 -0.75 2.68 8.46
N VAL A 5 -0.64 1.64 7.65
CA VAL A 5 0.52 0.76 7.58
C VAL A 5 1.31 1.09 6.32
N CYS A 6 2.62 1.15 6.46
CA CYS A 6 3.54 1.37 5.36
C CYS A 6 4.27 0.08 4.99
N VAL A 7 4.38 -0.17 3.68
CA VAL A 7 5.27 -1.19 3.13
C VAL A 7 6.21 -0.50 2.14
N TYR A 8 7.51 -0.53 2.39
CA TYR A 8 8.49 0.21 1.60
C TYR A 8 9.68 -0.63 1.16
N SER A 9 10.32 -0.21 0.08
CA SER A 9 11.31 -1.02 -0.63
C SER A 9 12.55 -1.37 0.18
N ASP A 10 13.12 -0.38 0.87
CA ASP A 10 14.31 -0.47 1.71
C ASP A 10 14.42 0.79 2.58
N GLN A 11 15.36 0.80 3.52
CA GLN A 11 15.59 1.91 4.47
C GLN A 11 15.80 3.29 3.80
N HIS A 12 16.20 3.32 2.52
CA HIS A 12 16.45 4.55 1.76
C HIS A 12 15.55 4.68 0.53
N TYR A 13 14.47 3.90 0.41
CA TYR A 13 13.52 3.97 -0.71
C TYR A 13 14.20 3.92 -2.10
N SER A 14 15.32 3.21 -2.22
CA SER A 14 16.20 3.21 -3.39
C SER A 14 15.76 2.22 -4.47
N ILE A 15 15.01 1.18 -4.10
CA ILE A 15 14.49 0.18 -5.03
C ILE A 15 13.07 0.57 -5.45
N THR A 16 12.84 0.62 -6.76
CA THR A 16 11.53 0.97 -7.31
C THR A 16 10.95 -0.16 -8.14
N ILE A 17 9.62 -0.23 -8.20
CA ILE A 17 8.87 -1.13 -9.06
C ILE A 17 7.90 -0.35 -9.93
N ARG A 18 7.67 -0.83 -11.15
CA ARG A 18 6.78 -0.15 -12.09
C ARG A 18 5.34 -0.16 -11.60
N THR A 19 4.64 0.94 -11.84
CA THR A 19 3.22 1.09 -11.52
C THR A 19 2.37 -0.04 -12.08
N GLU A 20 2.64 -0.49 -13.32
CA GLU A 20 1.88 -1.57 -13.96
C GLU A 20 1.97 -2.91 -13.19
N VAL A 21 3.13 -3.20 -12.59
CA VAL A 21 3.35 -4.44 -11.82
C VAL A 21 2.54 -4.41 -10.53
N ILE A 22 2.53 -3.27 -9.85
CA ILE A 22 1.76 -3.06 -8.63
C ILE A 22 0.26 -3.07 -8.90
N GLU A 23 -0.17 -2.40 -9.97
CA GLU A 23 -1.58 -2.37 -10.33
C GLU A 23 -2.09 -3.76 -10.68
N ALA A 24 -1.31 -4.55 -11.42
CA ALA A 24 -1.61 -5.95 -11.69
C ALA A 24 -1.70 -6.76 -10.39
N PHE A 25 -0.70 -6.68 -9.51
CA PHE A 25 -0.68 -7.42 -8.25
C PHE A 25 -1.88 -7.10 -7.35
N PHE A 26 -2.22 -5.82 -7.18
CA PHE A 26 -3.36 -5.43 -6.34
C PHE A 26 -4.69 -5.95 -6.88
N VAL A 27 -4.89 -5.91 -8.19
CA VAL A 27 -6.16 -6.31 -8.82
C VAL A 27 -6.25 -7.83 -8.97
N GLU A 28 -5.20 -8.47 -9.49
CA GLU A 28 -5.21 -9.87 -9.88
C GLU A 28 -4.94 -10.80 -8.69
N THR A 29 -4.02 -10.43 -7.79
CA THR A 29 -3.62 -11.28 -6.65
C THR A 29 -4.37 -10.90 -5.38
N LEU A 30 -4.38 -9.61 -5.02
CA LEU A 30 -5.00 -9.15 -3.77
C LEU A 30 -6.50 -8.87 -3.91
N HIS A 31 -7.04 -8.90 -5.13
CA HIS A 31 -8.46 -8.65 -5.43
C HIS A 31 -8.98 -7.31 -4.91
N PHE A 32 -8.14 -6.26 -4.98
CA PHE A 32 -8.59 -4.89 -4.80
C PHE A 32 -9.25 -4.36 -6.07
N GLU A 33 -10.20 -3.46 -5.90
CA GLU A 33 -10.70 -2.63 -6.97
C GLU A 33 -9.78 -1.43 -7.19
N ARG A 34 -9.39 -1.18 -8.43
CA ARG A 34 -8.64 0.02 -8.79
C ARG A 34 -9.59 1.20 -8.87
N THR A 35 -9.43 2.17 -7.97
CA THR A 35 -10.24 3.41 -7.99
C THR A 35 -9.64 4.46 -8.90
N SER A 36 -8.31 4.53 -9.00
CA SER A 36 -7.55 5.43 -9.88
C SER A 36 -6.12 4.89 -10.05
N ARG A 37 -5.25 5.60 -10.79
CA ARG A 37 -3.84 5.22 -10.89
C ARG A 37 -3.19 5.15 -9.50
N LEU A 38 -2.56 4.01 -9.20
CA LEU A 38 -1.93 3.73 -7.90
C LEU A 38 -2.86 3.89 -6.69
N LYS A 39 -4.18 3.87 -6.87
CA LYS A 39 -5.16 3.93 -5.78
C LYS A 39 -6.10 2.75 -5.87
N PHE A 40 -6.25 2.06 -4.76
CA PHE A 40 -6.96 0.80 -4.67
C PHE A 40 -7.91 0.82 -3.48
N SER A 41 -9.00 0.08 -3.57
CA SER A 41 -9.92 -0.12 -2.46
C SER A 41 -10.42 -1.56 -2.40
N LYS A 42 -10.67 -2.06 -1.20
CA LYS A 42 -11.26 -3.37 -0.98
C LYS A 42 -12.17 -3.32 0.23
N MET A 43 -13.31 -4.00 0.13
CA MET A 43 -14.20 -4.20 1.28
C MET A 43 -13.65 -5.34 2.15
N ILE A 44 -13.35 -5.04 3.42
CA ILE A 44 -12.87 -6.02 4.40
C ILE A 44 -13.74 -5.87 5.64
N CYS A 45 -14.37 -6.95 6.09
CA CYS A 45 -15.27 -6.95 7.25
C CYS A 45 -16.41 -5.90 7.21
N GLY A 46 -16.83 -5.48 6.00
CA GLY A 46 -17.89 -4.48 5.82
C GLY A 46 -17.40 -3.02 5.81
N GLU A 47 -16.11 -2.80 6.00
CA GLU A 47 -15.47 -1.48 5.97
C GLU A 47 -14.59 -1.33 4.70
N LEU A 48 -14.44 -0.09 4.24
CA LEU A 48 -13.64 0.23 3.07
C LEU A 48 -12.17 0.41 3.47
N VAL A 49 -11.31 -0.51 3.05
CA VAL A 49 -9.85 -0.37 3.16
C VAL A 49 -9.32 0.22 1.88
N THR A 50 -8.47 1.25 1.99
CA THR A 50 -7.84 1.88 0.83
C THR A 50 -6.34 1.70 0.86
N ALA A 51 -5.75 1.55 -0.31
CA ALA A 51 -4.31 1.46 -0.46
C ALA A 51 -3.84 2.38 -1.58
N LYS A 52 -2.63 2.91 -1.44
CA LYS A 52 -2.01 3.75 -2.48
C LYS A 52 -0.54 3.45 -2.64
N GLY A 53 -0.09 3.42 -3.89
CA GLY A 53 1.32 3.36 -4.26
C GLY A 53 1.90 4.76 -4.38
N ILE A 54 3.10 4.94 -3.85
CA ILE A 54 3.76 6.24 -3.67
C ILE A 54 5.21 6.14 -4.12
N PHE A 55 5.67 7.19 -4.80
CA PHE A 55 7.09 7.42 -5.01
C PHE A 55 7.62 8.34 -3.91
N ALA A 56 8.35 7.77 -2.97
CA ALA A 56 9.11 8.47 -1.95
C ALA A 56 10.52 8.77 -2.46
N ASN A 57 11.02 9.96 -2.14
CA ASN A 57 12.43 10.26 -2.36
C ASN A 57 13.30 9.51 -1.32
N GLN A 58 14.62 9.58 -1.48
CA GLN A 58 15.59 8.92 -0.59
C GLN A 58 15.51 9.35 0.88
N ASN A 59 14.77 10.43 1.17
CA ASN A 59 14.56 10.97 2.50
C ASN A 59 13.16 10.62 3.05
N GLY A 60 12.45 9.68 2.42
CA GLY A 60 11.09 9.25 2.76
C GLY A 60 10.01 10.31 2.50
N SER A 61 10.35 11.43 1.86
CA SER A 61 9.39 12.49 1.54
C SER A 61 8.75 12.22 0.19
N TYR A 62 7.44 12.45 0.08
CA TYR A 62 6.69 12.24 -1.15
C TYR A 62 5.69 13.37 -1.39
N ALA A 63 5.42 13.66 -2.65
CA ALA A 63 4.43 14.66 -3.06
C ALA A 63 3.06 13.99 -3.23
N PHE A 64 2.05 14.48 -2.52
CA PHE A 64 0.69 13.93 -2.53
C PHE A 64 -0.12 14.29 -3.79
N ASP A 65 0.29 15.31 -4.54
CA ASP A 65 -0.61 16.05 -5.42
C ASP A 65 -0.83 15.42 -6.81
N THR A 66 0.09 14.58 -7.31
CA THR A 66 -0.02 14.00 -8.66
C THR A 66 0.57 12.60 -8.75
N LEU A 67 -0.24 11.58 -8.47
CA LEU A 67 0.10 10.17 -8.75
C LEU A 67 -0.07 9.80 -10.24
N ASP A 68 -0.63 10.70 -11.05
CA ASP A 68 -1.01 10.41 -12.44
C ASP A 68 0.18 10.20 -13.39
N ASP A 69 1.34 10.80 -13.11
CA ASP A 69 2.57 10.65 -13.93
C ASP A 69 3.61 9.70 -13.29
N VAL A 70 3.30 9.12 -12.13
CA VAL A 70 4.23 8.23 -11.41
C VAL A 70 4.41 6.94 -12.19
N LYS A 71 5.64 6.68 -12.65
CA LYS A 71 6.01 5.49 -13.43
C LYS A 71 6.41 4.32 -12.53
N GLU A 72 6.99 4.64 -11.39
CA GLU A 72 7.55 3.67 -10.46
C GLU A 72 7.27 4.11 -9.03
N ILE A 73 7.09 3.16 -8.14
CA ILE A 73 6.84 3.37 -6.72
C ILE A 73 7.83 2.59 -5.87
N ASN A 74 7.97 2.98 -4.62
CA ASN A 74 8.84 2.36 -3.62
C ASN A 74 8.23 2.35 -2.22
N LEU A 75 6.98 2.79 -2.11
CA LEU A 75 6.20 2.84 -0.88
C LEU A 75 4.73 2.53 -1.21
N ILE A 76 4.10 1.76 -0.34
CA ILE A 76 2.67 1.53 -0.32
C ILE A 76 2.16 1.94 1.06
N GLU A 77 1.07 2.71 1.07
CA GLU A 77 0.34 3.02 2.31
C GLU A 77 -1.04 2.38 2.24
N ILE A 78 -1.42 1.68 3.32
CA ILE A 78 -2.73 1.06 3.49
C ILE A 78 -3.42 1.75 4.67
N ASP A 79 -4.57 2.35 4.41
CA ASP A 79 -5.38 3.04 5.41
C ASP A 79 -6.20 2.03 6.21
N ILE A 80 -6.04 2.05 7.54
CA ILE A 80 -6.79 1.23 8.48
C ILE A 80 -7.98 2.06 8.97
N PRO A 81 -9.23 1.63 8.72
CA PRO A 81 -10.40 2.35 9.21
C PRO A 81 -10.46 2.29 10.74
N GLN A 82 -10.88 3.40 11.36
CA GLN A 82 -10.94 3.53 12.83
C GLN A 82 -11.91 2.55 13.51
N ALA A 83 -12.84 1.97 12.76
CA ALA A 83 -13.77 0.95 13.24
C ALA A 83 -13.22 -0.47 13.05
N SER A 84 -11.91 -0.63 12.87
CA SER A 84 -11.27 -1.94 12.72
C SER A 84 -11.58 -2.83 13.92
N THR A 85 -11.86 -4.09 13.60
CA THR A 85 -11.99 -5.17 14.58
C THR A 85 -10.74 -6.04 14.49
N GLY A 86 -10.41 -6.82 15.52
CA GLY A 86 -9.23 -7.70 15.46
C GLY A 86 -9.18 -8.60 14.22
N GLN A 87 -10.34 -9.11 13.75
CA GLN A 87 -10.42 -9.89 12.50
C GLN A 87 -10.06 -9.08 11.25
N MET A 88 -10.39 -7.79 11.25
CA MET A 88 -10.03 -6.88 10.16
C MET A 88 -8.55 -6.54 10.20
N GLU A 89 -7.99 -6.35 11.39
CA GLU A 89 -6.56 -6.12 11.59
C GLU A 89 -5.74 -7.33 11.11
N ASP A 90 -6.12 -8.56 11.48
CA ASP A 90 -5.54 -9.79 10.94
C ASP A 90 -5.59 -9.84 9.40
N ALA A 91 -6.75 -9.51 8.80
CA ALA A 91 -6.90 -9.54 7.33
C ALA A 91 -6.06 -8.46 6.62
N ILE A 92 -5.89 -7.29 7.24
CA ILE A 92 -5.01 -6.23 6.73
C ILE A 92 -3.55 -6.65 6.88
N GLU A 93 -3.19 -7.26 8.01
CA GLU A 93 -1.86 -7.79 8.28
C GLU A 93 -1.47 -8.86 7.25
N GLU A 94 -2.38 -9.79 6.91
CA GLU A 94 -2.15 -10.78 5.84
C GLU A 94 -1.88 -10.09 4.49
N ILE A 95 -2.62 -9.04 4.14
CA ILE A 95 -2.41 -8.27 2.91
C ILE A 95 -1.03 -7.57 2.93
N VAL A 96 -0.70 -6.96 4.05
CA VAL A 96 0.58 -6.25 4.26
C VAL A 96 1.75 -7.21 4.09
N TYR A 97 1.71 -8.38 4.71
CA TYR A 97 2.77 -9.38 4.56
C TYR A 97 2.81 -9.98 3.15
N ALA A 98 1.66 -10.21 2.49
CA ALA A 98 1.64 -10.67 1.11
C ALA A 98 2.34 -9.69 0.15
N ILE A 99 2.16 -8.37 0.35
CA ILE A 99 2.88 -7.33 -0.41
C ILE A 99 4.38 -7.40 -0.12
N ALA A 100 4.73 -7.47 1.17
CA ALA A 100 6.12 -7.51 1.59
C ALA A 100 6.87 -8.73 1.05
N GLU A 101 6.24 -9.90 1.06
CA GLU A 101 6.81 -11.14 0.53
C GLU A 101 6.99 -11.07 -1.00
N GLU A 102 5.97 -10.61 -1.74
CA GLU A 102 6.02 -10.55 -3.21
C GLU A 102 7.17 -9.63 -3.68
N PHE A 103 7.33 -8.47 -3.04
CA PHE A 103 8.32 -7.48 -3.47
C PHE A 103 9.62 -7.50 -2.66
N SER A 104 9.73 -8.38 -1.65
CA SER A 104 10.82 -8.37 -0.67
C SER A 104 10.99 -7.02 0.02
N TRP A 105 9.86 -6.40 0.40
CA TRP A 105 9.79 -5.07 1.02
C TRP A 105 9.70 -5.15 2.54
N ILE A 106 9.96 -4.02 3.20
CA ILE A 106 9.94 -3.86 4.64
C ILE A 106 8.55 -3.40 5.07
N VAL A 107 7.99 -4.10 6.05
CA VAL A 107 6.74 -3.71 6.71
C VAL A 107 7.06 -2.81 7.90
N ASP A 108 6.32 -1.71 8.01
CA ASP A 108 6.27 -0.84 9.18
C ASP A 108 4.85 -0.83 9.73
N LEU A 109 4.60 -1.82 10.60
CA LEU A 109 3.45 -1.81 11.50
C LEU A 109 3.82 -0.84 12.62
N ARG A 110 3.06 0.25 12.81
CA ARG A 110 3.28 1.08 14.00
C ARG A 110 2.83 0.30 15.24
N GLU A 111 3.71 0.30 16.25
CA GLU A 111 3.42 -0.11 17.65
C GLU A 111 2.47 0.86 18.36
#